data_AF-E4XFT0-F1
#
_entry.id   AF-E4XFT0-F1
#
_cell.length_a   1.000
_cell.length_b   1.000
_cell.length_c   1.000
_cell.angle_alpha   90.00
_cell.angle_beta   90.00
_cell.angle_gamma   90.00
#
_symmetry.space_group_name_H-M   'P 1'
#
loop_
_entity.id
_entity.type
_entity.pdbx_description
1 polymer ?
#
loop_
_entity_poly.entity_id
_entity_poly.type
_entity_poly.pdbx_seq_one_letter_code
_entity_poly.pdbx_strand_id
1 'polypeptide(L)'
;MKFSAGLLALSGAIDVDTKKVPPRHPLQRLQRLTQFSAEILDQWFDFLPSKEIWIRKFERNAERMRVNFERGQQKCGFYDPSLPHGGPYDPDERFLDAEYDDYEDFEFDERYDREDPCKGSRQITTGYRKWAQRYLSQCSGQARYRFQIKRMHKWRNILHEHLNRHIGSMCPSRQSDMEILFSPLK
;
A
#
# COMPACT_ATOMS: atom_id res chain seq x y z
N MET A 1 4.57 45.88 -56.26
CA MET A 1 4.74 45.40 -54.88
C MET A 1 4.15 44.00 -54.78
N LYS A 2 4.97 42.99 -54.46
CA LYS A 2 4.53 41.62 -54.12
C LYS A 2 5.54 41.08 -53.11
N PHE A 3 5.19 41.10 -51.81
CA PHE A 3 6.00 40.47 -50.77
C PHE A 3 5.52 39.03 -50.60
N SER A 4 6.39 38.06 -50.87
CA SER A 4 6.14 36.66 -50.56
C SER A 4 6.60 36.38 -49.13
N ALA A 5 5.67 35.98 -48.27
CA ALA A 5 5.97 35.54 -46.92
C ALA A 5 6.44 34.06 -46.96
N GLY A 6 7.72 33.84 -46.69
CA GLY A 6 8.26 32.50 -46.48
C GLY A 6 7.94 32.02 -45.06
N LEU A 7 7.22 30.89 -44.95
CA LEU A 7 7.03 30.17 -43.70
C LEU A 7 8.36 29.54 -43.26
N LEU A 8 8.91 30.00 -42.14
CA LEU A 8 9.95 29.31 -41.39
C LEU A 8 9.27 28.35 -40.40
N ALA A 9 9.31 27.05 -40.70
CA ALA A 9 8.92 26.01 -39.77
C ALA A 9 10.04 25.83 -38.74
N LEU A 10 9.85 26.36 -37.53
CA LEU A 10 10.66 26.04 -36.36
C LEU A 10 10.20 24.68 -35.83
N SER A 11 10.97 23.63 -36.10
CA SER A 11 10.84 22.34 -35.45
C SER A 11 11.27 22.49 -33.98
N GLY A 12 10.31 22.73 -33.09
CA GLY A 12 10.54 22.66 -31.65
C GLY A 12 10.84 21.22 -31.25
N ALA A 13 12.02 20.96 -30.68
CA ALA A 13 12.28 19.74 -29.94
C ALA A 13 11.33 19.72 -28.73
N ILE A 14 10.41 18.76 -28.70
CA ILE A 14 9.57 18.48 -27.55
C ILE A 14 10.47 17.76 -26.55
N ASP A 15 10.96 18.48 -25.55
CA ASP A 15 11.60 17.85 -24.41
C ASP A 15 10.49 17.09 -23.67
N VAL A 16 10.45 15.76 -23.85
CA VAL A 16 9.59 14.88 -23.07
C VAL A 16 10.27 14.71 -21.71
N ASP A 17 10.27 15.78 -20.94
CA ASP A 17 10.42 15.69 -19.51
C ASP A 17 9.11 15.07 -19.01
N THR A 18 9.03 13.73 -19.07
CA THR A 18 7.98 12.98 -18.41
C THR A 18 7.95 13.52 -16.99
N LYS A 19 6.88 14.22 -16.59
CA LYS A 19 6.68 14.71 -15.23
C LYS A 19 6.90 13.56 -14.26
N LYS A 20 8.14 13.38 -13.82
CA LYS A 20 8.52 12.32 -12.92
C LYS A 20 8.03 12.83 -11.59
N VAL A 21 6.87 12.32 -11.17
CA VAL A 21 6.28 12.61 -9.87
C VAL A 21 7.42 12.48 -8.86
N PRO A 22 7.76 13.55 -8.11
CA PRO A 22 8.87 13.50 -7.17
C PRO A 22 8.74 12.29 -6.27
N PRO A 23 9.82 11.54 -5.99
CA PRO A 23 9.76 10.37 -5.11
C PRO A 23 9.07 10.78 -3.82
N ARG A 24 7.87 10.22 -3.60
CA ARG A 24 7.03 10.65 -2.48
C ARG A 24 7.68 10.22 -1.18
N HIS A 25 7.85 11.19 -0.29
CA HIS A 25 8.42 10.94 1.03
C HIS A 25 7.56 9.92 1.79
N PRO A 26 8.15 8.99 2.58
CA PRO A 26 7.41 7.91 3.22
C PRO A 26 6.25 8.39 4.08
N LEU A 27 6.42 9.52 4.76
CA LEU A 27 5.37 10.08 5.61
C LEU A 27 4.12 10.53 4.82
N GLN A 28 4.29 11.02 3.59
CA GLN A 28 3.16 11.38 2.74
C GLN A 28 2.38 10.13 2.32
N ARG A 29 3.10 9.06 1.94
CA ARG A 29 2.49 7.76 1.62
C ARG A 29 1.73 7.19 2.82
N LEU A 30 2.30 7.28 4.02
CA LEU A 30 1.65 6.82 5.25
C LEU A 30 0.39 7.62 5.59
N GLN A 31 0.42 8.93 5.37
CA GLN A 31 -0.76 9.78 5.52
C GLN A 31 -1.86 9.39 4.53
N ARG A 32 -1.49 9.10 3.27
CA ARG A 32 -2.44 8.65 2.24
C ARG A 32 -3.06 7.29 2.55
N LEU A 33 -2.24 6.33 3.03
CA LEU A 33 -2.72 5.05 3.57
C LEU A 33 -3.78 5.23 4.65
N THR A 34 -3.56 6.20 5.54
CA THR A 34 -4.47 6.49 6.66
C THR A 34 -5.78 7.06 6.17
N GLN A 35 -5.74 7.98 5.20
CA GLN A 35 -6.95 8.52 4.58
C GLN A 35 -7.75 7.45 3.84
N PHE A 36 -7.09 6.62 3.02
CA PHE A 36 -7.76 5.53 2.32
C PHE A 36 -8.35 4.48 3.28
N SER A 37 -7.69 4.23 4.41
CA SER A 37 -8.24 3.33 5.43
C SER A 37 -9.53 3.86 6.08
N ALA A 38 -9.65 5.17 6.28
CA ALA A 38 -10.90 5.76 6.76
C ALA A 38 -11.97 5.74 5.65
N GLU A 39 -11.59 6.15 4.44
CA GLU A 39 -12.46 6.22 3.28
C GLU A 39 -13.14 4.87 2.97
N ILE A 40 -12.38 3.77 2.93
CA ILE A 40 -12.97 2.45 2.67
C ILE A 40 -13.88 1.98 3.81
N LEU A 41 -13.55 2.31 5.06
CA LEU A 41 -14.36 1.96 6.21
C LEU A 41 -15.69 2.72 6.19
N ASP A 42 -15.66 4.01 5.84
CA ASP A 42 -16.87 4.82 5.67
C ASP A 42 -17.73 4.38 4.50
N GLN A 43 -17.13 3.95 3.39
CA GLN A 43 -17.90 3.57 2.21
C GLN A 43 -18.56 2.18 2.34
N TRP A 44 -17.88 1.22 2.98
CA TRP A 44 -18.28 -0.19 2.90
C TRP A 44 -18.59 -0.85 4.24
N PHE A 45 -18.26 -0.23 5.37
CA PHE A 45 -18.38 -0.83 6.70
C PHE A 45 -19.39 -0.11 7.61
N ASP A 46 -20.37 0.59 7.04
CA ASP A 46 -21.44 1.25 7.83
C ASP A 46 -22.27 0.26 8.66
N PHE A 47 -22.34 -1.01 8.24
CA PHE A 47 -22.97 -2.07 9.01
C PHE A 47 -22.21 -2.45 10.28
N LEU A 48 -20.95 -2.05 10.43
CA LEU A 48 -20.08 -2.45 11.52
C LEU A 48 -20.16 -1.42 12.66
N PRO A 49 -20.76 -1.74 13.82
CA PRO A 49 -20.89 -0.77 14.92
C PRO A 49 -19.54 -0.25 15.45
N SER A 50 -18.48 -1.04 15.26
CA SER A 50 -17.11 -0.68 15.63
C SER A 50 -16.33 0.08 14.55
N LYS A 51 -16.96 0.58 13.47
CA LYS A 51 -16.29 1.28 12.36
C LYS A 51 -15.34 2.39 12.86
N GLU A 52 -15.82 3.28 13.73
CA GLU A 52 -15.02 4.37 14.32
C GLU A 52 -13.85 3.88 15.18
N ILE A 53 -13.94 2.67 15.73
CA ILE A 53 -12.82 2.06 16.45
C ILE A 53 -11.76 1.58 15.45
N TRP A 54 -12.17 1.05 14.30
CA TRP A 54 -11.27 0.63 13.24
C TRP A 54 -10.52 1.80 12.61
N ILE A 55 -11.20 2.91 12.31
CA ILE A 55 -10.57 4.14 11.82
C ILE A 55 -9.47 4.57 12.79
N ARG A 56 -9.80 4.73 14.08
CA ARG A 56 -8.82 5.09 15.13
C ARG A 56 -7.69 4.08 15.28
N LYS A 57 -7.93 2.79 15.01
CA LYS A 57 -6.86 1.77 15.03
C LYS A 57 -5.84 2.03 13.92
N PHE A 58 -6.29 2.29 12.69
CA PHE A 58 -5.40 2.63 11.57
C PHE A 58 -4.63 3.92 11.83
N GLU A 59 -5.28 4.97 12.30
CA GLU A 59 -4.63 6.25 12.67
C GLU A 59 -3.54 6.06 13.72
N ARG A 60 -3.86 5.40 14.84
CA ARG A 60 -2.87 5.11 15.89
C ARG A 60 -1.73 4.24 15.38
N ASN A 61 -2.00 3.34 14.43
CA ASN A 61 -0.96 2.52 13.84
C ASN A 61 -0.02 3.32 12.96
N ALA A 62 -0.59 4.18 12.10
CA ALA A 62 0.15 5.10 11.27
C ALA A 62 1.02 6.02 12.14
N GLU A 63 0.47 6.56 13.23
CA GLU A 63 1.25 7.41 14.14
C GLU A 63 2.42 6.64 14.77
N ARG A 64 2.23 5.39 15.18
CA ARG A 64 3.34 4.54 15.67
C ARG A 64 4.40 4.31 14.60
N MET A 65 3.98 4.13 13.34
CA MET A 65 4.90 3.94 12.22
C MET A 65 5.67 5.22 11.90
N ARG A 66 5.00 6.38 11.91
CA ARG A 66 5.59 7.72 11.75
C ARG A 66 6.64 8.01 12.82
N VAL A 67 6.28 7.86 14.11
CA VAL A 67 7.19 8.08 15.24
C VAL A 67 8.39 7.14 15.18
N ASN A 68 8.20 5.89 14.79
CA ASN A 68 9.33 4.95 14.64
C ASN A 68 10.24 5.32 13.47
N PHE A 69 9.69 5.83 12.37
CA PHE A 69 10.48 6.27 11.22
C PHE A 69 11.38 7.47 11.59
N GLU A 70 10.85 8.44 12.32
CA GLU A 70 11.60 9.63 12.74
C GLU A 70 12.52 9.39 13.96
N ARG A 71 12.37 8.26 14.66
CA ARG A 71 13.02 7.99 15.95
C ARG A 71 14.53 8.16 15.86
N GLY A 72 15.07 9.04 16.72
CA GLY A 72 16.51 9.21 16.92
C GLY A 72 17.24 9.66 15.65
N GLN A 73 16.72 10.69 14.96
CA GLN A 73 17.24 11.18 13.68
C GLN A 73 17.23 10.08 12.60
N GLN A 74 16.12 9.36 12.46
CA GLN A 74 15.98 8.22 11.54
C GLN A 74 16.92 7.05 11.84
N LYS A 75 17.26 6.80 13.11
CA LYS A 75 17.99 5.57 13.52
C LYS A 75 17.23 4.29 13.15
N CYS A 76 15.91 4.37 13.07
CA CYS A 76 15.03 3.24 12.77
C CYS A 76 14.37 3.34 11.39
N GLY A 77 14.12 4.56 10.91
CA GLY A 77 13.57 4.82 9.59
C GLY A 77 14.64 4.85 8.53
N PHE A 78 14.35 4.35 7.34
CA PHE A 78 15.25 4.51 6.20
C PHE A 78 14.51 5.23 5.07
N TYR A 79 15.12 6.26 4.49
CA TYR A 79 14.66 6.83 3.22
C TYR A 79 15.82 7.37 2.39
N ASP A 80 15.95 6.88 1.16
CA ASP A 80 16.91 7.39 0.18
C ASP A 80 16.22 7.53 -1.19
N PRO A 81 15.95 8.77 -1.67
CA PRO A 81 15.23 8.99 -2.92
C PRO A 81 15.99 8.50 -4.16
N SER A 82 17.27 8.17 -4.05
CA SER A 82 18.05 7.57 -5.14
C SER A 82 17.80 6.07 -5.31
N LEU A 83 17.24 5.41 -4.30
CA LEU A 83 16.88 4.00 -4.34
C LEU A 83 15.46 3.78 -4.88
N PRO A 84 15.16 2.63 -5.50
CA PRO A 84 13.81 2.26 -5.90
C PRO A 84 12.81 2.40 -4.73
N HIS A 85 11.76 3.19 -4.96
CA HIS A 85 10.73 3.55 -3.98
C HIS A 85 11.25 4.10 -2.63
N GLY A 86 12.50 4.57 -2.57
CA GLY A 86 13.02 5.26 -1.40
C GLY A 86 13.55 4.37 -0.27
N GLY A 87 13.62 3.05 -0.42
CA GLY A 87 13.99 2.14 0.68
C GLY A 87 15.03 1.10 0.30
N PRO A 88 15.68 0.43 1.27
CA PRO A 88 16.53 -0.69 0.96
C PRO A 88 15.63 -1.86 0.52
N TYR A 89 15.99 -2.51 -0.58
CA TYR A 89 15.31 -3.72 -1.02
C TYR A 89 15.50 -4.79 0.07
N ASP A 90 14.41 -5.29 0.66
CA ASP A 90 14.45 -6.43 1.57
C ASP A 90 14.34 -7.71 0.73
N PRO A 91 15.40 -8.54 0.63
CA PRO A 91 15.36 -9.77 -0.17
C PRO A 91 14.28 -10.76 0.29
N ASP A 92 13.84 -10.64 1.54
CA ASP A 92 12.78 -11.46 2.15
C ASP A 92 11.37 -11.00 1.74
N GLU A 93 11.23 -9.87 1.02
CA GLU A 93 9.99 -9.48 0.34
C GLU A 93 9.52 -10.60 -0.60
N ARG A 94 10.42 -11.23 -1.36
CA ARG A 94 10.06 -12.33 -2.29
C ARG A 94 9.54 -13.58 -1.58
N PHE A 95 10.07 -13.93 -0.41
CA PHE A 95 9.67 -15.16 0.30
C PHE A 95 8.36 -15.01 1.06
N LEU A 96 8.05 -13.82 1.58
CA LEU A 96 6.76 -13.54 2.23
C LEU A 96 5.65 -13.23 1.23
N ASP A 97 6.00 -12.70 0.06
CA ASP A 97 5.03 -12.38 -0.99
C ASP A 97 4.70 -13.60 -1.84
N ALA A 98 5.58 -14.59 -2.01
CA ALA A 98 5.26 -15.84 -2.73
C ALA A 98 4.12 -16.67 -2.08
N GLU A 99 3.88 -16.52 -0.77
CA GLU A 99 2.73 -17.16 -0.07
C GLU A 99 1.44 -16.31 -0.21
N TYR A 100 1.49 -15.09 -0.75
CA TYR A 100 0.40 -14.11 -0.65
C TYR A 100 0.09 -13.29 -1.92
N ASP A 101 0.93 -13.30 -2.94
CA ASP A 101 0.80 -12.55 -4.20
C ASP A 101 0.66 -13.50 -5.40
N ASP A 102 -0.59 -13.86 -5.71
CA ASP A 102 -1.05 -14.06 -7.10
C ASP A 102 -1.68 -12.76 -7.66
N TYR A 103 -1.26 -11.60 -7.16
CA TYR A 103 -1.75 -10.32 -7.68
C TYR A 103 -0.57 -9.42 -7.93
N GLU A 104 -0.51 -8.87 -9.15
CA GLU A 104 0.61 -8.06 -9.65
C GLU A 104 1.10 -7.06 -8.61
N ASP A 105 2.42 -6.84 -8.61
CA ASP A 105 3.15 -5.89 -7.77
C ASP A 105 2.49 -4.52 -7.80
N PHE A 106 1.48 -4.37 -6.95
CA PHE A 106 0.63 -3.22 -6.92
C PHE A 106 1.44 -2.11 -6.27
N GLU A 107 2.06 -1.27 -7.11
CA GLU A 107 2.67 -0.03 -6.67
C GLU A 107 1.56 0.87 -6.11
N PHE A 108 1.38 0.78 -4.79
CA PHE A 108 0.41 1.51 -3.98
C PHE A 108 0.74 3.02 -3.95
N ASP A 109 0.92 3.67 -5.10
CA ASP A 109 1.27 5.09 -5.12
C ASP A 109 0.04 5.99 -5.05
N GLU A 110 -1.14 5.56 -5.49
CA GLU A 110 -2.26 6.53 -5.57
C GLU A 110 -3.68 5.98 -5.53
N ARG A 111 -3.87 4.66 -5.68
CA ARG A 111 -5.19 4.10 -5.89
C ARG A 111 -5.33 2.85 -5.07
N TYR A 112 -6.53 2.62 -4.57
CA TYR A 112 -6.99 1.34 -4.10
C TYR A 112 -8.34 1.09 -4.79
N ASP A 113 -8.77 -0.16 -4.80
CA ASP A 113 -10.06 -0.54 -5.34
C ASP A 113 -11.18 -0.03 -4.43
N ARG A 114 -11.93 0.94 -4.92
CA ARG A 114 -13.06 1.56 -4.20
C ARG A 114 -14.37 0.83 -4.42
N GLU A 115 -14.40 -0.13 -5.35
CA GLU A 115 -15.61 -0.81 -5.79
C GLU A 115 -15.72 -2.20 -5.15
N ASP A 116 -14.59 -2.88 -4.97
CA ASP A 116 -14.50 -4.15 -4.26
C ASP A 116 -13.91 -3.95 -2.84
N PRO A 117 -14.72 -4.07 -1.76
CA PRO A 117 -14.23 -3.86 -0.40
C PRO A 117 -13.24 -4.94 0.07
N CYS A 118 -13.30 -6.16 -0.47
CA CYS A 118 -12.32 -7.21 -0.18
C CYS A 118 -10.96 -6.82 -0.75
N LYS A 119 -10.93 -6.46 -2.04
CA LYS A 119 -9.70 -6.07 -2.73
C LYS A 119 -9.14 -4.75 -2.20
N GLY A 120 -9.99 -3.76 -1.97
CA GLY A 120 -9.60 -2.47 -1.40
C GLY A 120 -9.00 -2.60 -0.01
N SER A 121 -9.64 -3.36 0.89
CA SER A 121 -9.14 -3.54 2.26
C SER A 121 -7.85 -4.35 2.30
N ARG A 122 -7.70 -5.35 1.42
CA ARG A 122 -6.44 -6.05 1.18
C ARG A 122 -5.35 -5.10 0.69
N GLN A 123 -5.61 -4.26 -0.33
CA GLN A 123 -4.61 -3.34 -0.88
C GLN A 123 -4.13 -2.33 0.17
N ILE A 124 -5.04 -1.75 0.96
CA ILE A 124 -4.68 -0.79 2.01
C ILE A 124 -3.82 -1.46 3.09
N THR A 125 -4.23 -2.65 3.58
CA THR A 125 -3.46 -3.38 4.58
C THR A 125 -2.10 -3.86 4.06
N THR A 126 -2.02 -4.27 2.78
CA THR A 126 -0.76 -4.55 2.09
C THR A 126 0.12 -3.30 1.98
N GLY A 127 -0.45 -2.14 1.69
CA GLY A 127 0.29 -0.89 1.61
C GLY A 127 0.96 -0.52 2.93
N TYR A 128 0.27 -0.66 4.07
CA TYR A 128 0.89 -0.50 5.39
C TYR A 128 1.98 -1.54 5.68
N ARG A 129 1.78 -2.79 5.25
CA ARG A 129 2.75 -3.88 5.40
C ARG A 129 4.04 -3.56 4.62
N LYS A 130 3.92 -3.28 3.32
CA LYS A 130 5.02 -2.90 2.43
C LYS A 130 5.72 -1.63 2.92
N TRP A 131 4.97 -0.64 3.40
CA TRP A 131 5.55 0.56 4.01
C TRP A 131 6.45 0.22 5.20
N ALA A 132 6.01 -0.66 6.09
CA ALA A 132 6.80 -1.05 7.26
C ALA A 132 8.01 -1.91 6.90
N GLN A 133 7.90 -2.80 5.91
CA GLN A 133 9.03 -3.55 5.39
C GLN A 133 10.08 -2.60 4.80
N ARG A 134 9.65 -1.69 3.94
CA ARG A 134 10.55 -0.80 3.23
C ARG A 134 11.23 0.24 4.12
N TYR A 135 10.49 0.92 4.97
CA TYR A 135 11.00 2.09 5.69
C TYR A 135 11.31 1.83 7.16
N LEU A 136 10.96 0.67 7.72
CA LEU A 136 11.24 0.30 9.11
C LEU A 136 11.97 -1.05 9.26
N SER A 137 12.46 -1.66 8.18
CA SER A 137 13.18 -2.96 8.24
C SER A 137 14.36 -2.95 9.20
N GLN A 138 15.07 -1.82 9.33
CA GLN A 138 16.24 -1.69 10.21
C GLN A 138 15.88 -1.45 11.67
N CYS A 139 14.61 -1.15 11.98
CA CYS A 139 14.17 -0.96 13.36
C CYS A 139 14.14 -2.31 14.09
N SER A 140 14.93 -2.46 15.16
CA SER A 140 15.13 -3.74 15.87
C SER A 140 13.83 -4.48 16.22
N GLY A 141 12.79 -3.76 16.64
CA GLY A 141 11.48 -4.35 16.93
C GLY A 141 10.78 -4.87 15.69
N GLN A 142 10.86 -4.16 14.57
CA GLN A 142 10.27 -4.59 13.30
C GLN A 142 11.10 -5.70 12.65
N ALA A 143 12.43 -5.56 12.60
CA ALA A 143 13.37 -6.55 12.09
C ALA A 143 13.17 -7.92 12.75
N ARG A 144 13.12 -7.94 14.09
CA ARG A 144 13.07 -9.18 14.86
C ARG A 144 11.66 -9.78 14.96
N TYR A 145 10.64 -8.94 15.16
CA TYR A 145 9.31 -9.43 15.52
C TYR A 145 8.25 -9.26 14.44
N ARG A 146 8.55 -8.50 13.38
CA ARG A 146 7.64 -8.25 12.24
C ARG A 146 6.28 -7.69 12.69
N PHE A 147 6.27 -6.83 13.71
CA PHE A 147 5.05 -6.38 14.38
C PHE A 147 4.03 -5.76 13.42
N GLN A 148 4.47 -4.88 12.51
CA GLN A 148 3.56 -4.22 11.58
C GLN A 148 3.00 -5.21 10.55
N ILE A 149 3.82 -6.14 10.06
CA ILE A 149 3.42 -7.16 9.09
C ILE A 149 2.34 -8.06 9.71
N LYS A 150 2.60 -8.63 10.88
CA LYS A 150 1.65 -9.47 11.62
C LYS A 150 0.34 -8.73 11.93
N ARG A 151 0.43 -7.44 12.28
CA ARG A 151 -0.74 -6.60 12.56
C ARG A 151 -1.61 -6.42 11.31
N MET A 152 -1.02 -6.09 10.17
CA MET A 152 -1.76 -5.87 8.93
C MET A 152 -2.44 -7.15 8.43
N HIS A 153 -1.76 -8.30 8.49
CA HIS A 153 -2.39 -9.58 8.17
C HIS A 153 -3.58 -9.88 9.09
N LYS A 154 -3.41 -9.70 10.40
CA LYS A 154 -4.50 -9.92 11.36
C LYS A 154 -5.69 -9.01 11.07
N TRP A 155 -5.45 -7.73 10.81
CA TRP A 155 -6.51 -6.75 10.59
C TRP A 155 -7.27 -6.99 9.31
N ARG A 156 -6.56 -7.27 8.21
CA ARG A 156 -7.18 -7.69 6.95
C ARG A 156 -8.12 -8.87 7.14
N ASN A 157 -7.65 -9.93 7.79
CA ASN A 157 -8.45 -11.14 7.98
C ASN A 157 -9.74 -10.84 8.76
N ILE A 158 -9.68 -10.00 9.80
CA ILE A 158 -10.86 -9.63 10.58
C ILE A 158 -11.83 -8.76 9.75
N LEU A 159 -11.31 -7.80 8.96
CA LEU A 159 -12.15 -6.97 8.09
C LEU A 159 -12.85 -7.82 7.01
N HIS A 160 -12.11 -8.75 6.38
CA HIS A 160 -12.67 -9.71 5.43
C HIS A 160 -13.76 -10.57 6.08
N GLU A 161 -13.55 -11.02 7.33
CA GLU A 161 -14.57 -11.79 8.06
C GLU A 161 -15.84 -10.98 8.30
N HIS A 162 -15.72 -9.68 8.61
CA HIS A 162 -16.89 -8.80 8.72
C HIS A 162 -17.63 -8.66 7.39
N LEU A 163 -16.92 -8.47 6.28
CA LEU A 163 -17.50 -8.40 4.94
C LEU A 163 -18.22 -9.71 4.58
N ASN A 164 -17.56 -10.85 4.76
CA ASN A 164 -18.12 -12.17 4.45
C ASN A 164 -19.42 -12.44 5.23
N ARG A 165 -19.48 -12.00 6.49
CA ARG A 165 -20.70 -12.12 7.31
C ARG A 165 -21.84 -11.21 6.88
N HIS A 166 -21.56 -10.06 6.25
CA HIS A 166 -22.58 -9.05 5.95
C HIS A 166 -23.09 -9.10 4.51
N ILE A 167 -22.19 -9.07 3.52
CA ILE A 167 -22.55 -8.99 2.10
C ILE A 167 -22.51 -10.36 1.41
N GLY A 168 -22.22 -11.44 2.15
CA GLY A 168 -22.03 -12.77 1.58
C GLY A 168 -20.84 -12.82 0.61
N SER A 169 -19.93 -11.84 0.68
CA SER A 169 -18.72 -11.83 -0.14
C SER A 169 -17.88 -13.05 0.19
N MET A 170 -17.26 -13.65 -0.81
CA MET A 170 -16.16 -14.60 -0.61
C MET A 170 -14.85 -13.79 -0.65
N CYS A 171 -14.66 -12.85 0.29
CA CYS A 171 -13.32 -12.28 0.46
C CYS A 171 -12.40 -13.46 0.80
N PRO A 172 -11.35 -13.73 0.01
CA PRO A 172 -10.47 -14.85 0.25
C PRO A 172 -9.92 -14.74 1.67
N SER A 173 -10.12 -15.81 2.43
CA SER A 173 -9.55 -15.97 3.75
C SER A 173 -8.28 -16.81 3.62
N ARG A 174 -7.37 -16.69 4.59
CA ARG A 174 -6.12 -17.46 4.62
C ARG A 174 -6.30 -18.99 4.47
N GLN A 175 -7.52 -19.51 4.63
CA GLN A 175 -7.82 -20.94 4.57
C GLN A 175 -8.33 -21.39 3.19
N SER A 176 -8.99 -20.52 2.41
CA SER A 176 -9.52 -20.86 1.08
C SER A 176 -8.43 -20.86 -0.01
N ASP A 177 -7.33 -20.15 0.21
CA ASP A 177 -6.21 -20.09 -0.75
C ASP A 177 -5.44 -21.42 -0.81
N MET A 178 -5.57 -22.31 0.19
CA MET A 178 -4.96 -23.64 0.13
C MET A 178 -5.79 -24.67 -0.65
N GLU A 179 -7.13 -24.61 -0.63
CA GLU A 179 -7.95 -25.62 -1.34
C GLU A 179 -7.98 -25.40 -2.86
N ILE A 180 -7.78 -24.17 -3.33
CA ILE A 180 -7.74 -23.86 -4.76
C ILE A 180 -6.40 -24.28 -5.38
N LEU A 181 -5.30 -24.28 -4.61
CA LEU A 181 -3.97 -24.70 -5.07
C LEU A 181 -3.71 -26.22 -5.01
N PHE A 182 -4.55 -26.99 -4.29
CA PHE A 182 -4.45 -28.45 -4.20
C PHE A 182 -5.62 -29.19 -4.86
N SER A 183 -6.48 -28.49 -5.61
CA SER A 183 -7.45 -29.17 -6.46
C SER A 183 -6.70 -29.88 -7.60
N PRO A 184 -6.78 -31.22 -7.70
CA PRO A 184 -6.11 -31.94 -8.78
C PRO A 184 -6.73 -31.45 -10.09
N LEU A 185 -5.87 -31.02 -11.01
CA LEU A 185 -6.25 -30.71 -12.40
C LEU A 185 -7.03 -31.91 -12.93
N LYS A 186 -8.31 -31.69 -13.25
CA LYS A 186 -9.12 -32.64 -14.03
C LYS A 186 -8.71 -32.59 -15.49
#